data_AF-A0A1F6HJI2-F1
#
_entry.id   AF-A0A1F6HJI2-F1
#
_cell.length_a   1.000
_cell.length_b   1.000
_cell.length_c   1.000
_cell.angle_alpha   90.00
_cell.angle_beta   90.00
_cell.angle_gamma   90.00
#
_symmetry.space_group_name_H-M   'P 1'
#
loop_
_entity.id
_entity.type
_entity.pdbx_description
1 polymer ?
#
loop_
_entity_poly.entity_id
_entity_poly.type
_entity_poly.pdbx_seq_one_letter_code
_entity_poly.pdbx_strand_id
1 'polypeptide(L)' 'MYYVYLLRDINSKLYIGYSSDLKRRLKEHLQQKVYTTKRMTKPDLIYYEAYSNEDSAKIRERKLK' A
#
# COMPACT_ATOMS: atom_id res chain seq x y z
N MET A 1 0.55 -7.72 -13.42
CA MET A 1 -0.09 -6.45 -13.02
C MET A 1 0.59 -5.94 -11.77
N TYR A 2 0.71 -4.63 -11.66
CA TYR A 2 1.38 -3.94 -10.56
C TYR A 2 0.39 -2.97 -9.94
N TYR A 3 0.40 -2.87 -8.62
CA TYR A 3 -0.56 -2.09 -7.87
C TYR A 3 0.15 -1.06 -7.04
N VAL A 4 -0.32 0.18 -7.09
CA VAL A 4 0.02 1.23 -6.13
C VAL A 4 -1.16 1.37 -5.20
N TYR A 5 -0.93 1.40 -3.89
CA TYR A 5 -2.01 1.42 -2.91
C TYR A 5 -1.72 2.40 -1.77
N LEU A 6 -2.81 2.92 -1.20
CA LEU A 6 -2.79 3.77 -0.02
C LEU A 6 -3.59 3.13 1.11
N LEU A 7 -2.93 3.01 2.25
CA LEU A 7 -3.54 2.62 3.52
C LEU A 7 -3.70 3.84 4.40
N ARG A 8 -4.82 3.89 5.13
CA ARG A 8 -5.06 4.90 6.18
C ARG A 8 -5.45 4.20 7.47
N ASP A 9 -4.85 4.60 8.57
CA ASP A 9 -5.27 4.15 9.90
C ASP A 9 -6.25 5.14 10.55
N ILE A 10 -6.85 4.74 11.67
CA ILE A 10 -7.81 5.57 12.43
C ILE A 10 -7.23 6.90 12.92
N ASN A 11 -5.91 6.97 13.10
CA ASN A 11 -5.17 8.18 13.49
C ASN A 11 -4.75 9.02 12.28
N SER A 12 -5.33 8.76 11.11
CA SER A 12 -5.02 9.44 9.83
C SER A 12 -3.58 9.29 9.36
N LYS A 13 -2.85 8.28 9.84
CA LYS A 13 -1.55 7.95 9.25
C LYS A 13 -1.76 7.35 7.87
N LEU A 14 -1.01 7.85 6.89
CA LEU A 14 -1.03 7.35 5.53
C LEU A 14 0.19 6.49 5.28
N TYR A 15 -0.01 5.40 4.55
CA TYR A 15 1.07 4.57 4.01
C TYR A 15 0.83 4.35 2.53
N ILE A 16 1.86 4.60 1.73
CA ILE A 16 1.84 4.43 0.29
C ILE A 16 2.84 3.33 -0.03
N GLY A 17 2.41 2.37 -0.83
CA GLY A 17 3.25 1.28 -1.26
C GLY A 17 2.90 0.80 -2.65
N TYR A 18 3.77 -0.04 -3.18
CA TYR A 18 3.50 -0.78 -4.42
C TYR A 18 3.68 -2.28 -4.21
N SER A 19 3.00 -3.09 -5.01
CA SER A 19 3.16 -4.54 -5.02
C SER A 19 2.65 -5.15 -6.32
N SER A 20 3.20 -6.28 -6.75
CA SER A 20 2.62 -7.12 -7.81
C SER A 20 1.46 -7.98 -7.32
N ASP A 21 1.26 -8.10 -5.99
CA ASP A 21 0.16 -8.86 -5.38
C ASP A 21 -0.42 -8.07 -4.20
N LEU A 22 -1.43 -7.25 -4.52
CA LEU A 22 -2.10 -6.39 -3.56
C LEU A 22 -2.77 -7.20 -2.42
N LYS A 23 -3.42 -8.33 -2.73
CA LYS A 23 -4.17 -9.12 -1.73
C LYS A 23 -3.23 -9.70 -0.68
N ARG A 24 -2.12 -10.31 -1.12
CA ARG A 24 -1.10 -10.82 -0.20
C ARG A 24 -0.55 -9.71 0.66
N ARG A 25 -0.21 -8.56 0.06
CA ARG A 25 0.40 -7.43 0.75
C ARG A 25 -0.52 -6.82 1.80
N LEU A 26 -1.80 -6.65 1.49
CA LEU A 26 -2.81 -6.19 2.46
C LEU A 26 -2.94 -7.12 3.65
N LYS A 27 -2.94 -8.44 3.41
CA LYS A 27 -2.98 -9.43 4.49
C LYS A 27 -1.76 -9.32 5.41
N GLU A 28 -0.58 -9.07 4.87
CA GLU A 28 0.64 -8.84 5.66
C GLU A 28 0.54 -7.57 6.54
N HIS A 29 -0.01 -6.49 5.99
CA HIS A 29 -0.24 -5.24 6.72
C HIS A 29 -1.26 -5.41 7.85
N LEU A 30 -2.39 -6.08 7.58
CA LEU A 30 -3.43 -6.37 8.56
C LEU A 30 -2.93 -7.32 9.67
N GLN A 31 -2.01 -8.22 9.36
CA GLN A 31 -1.38 -9.12 10.33
C GLN A 31 -0.24 -8.46 11.13
N GLN A 32 -0.01 -7.16 10.97
CA GLN A 32 1.08 -6.41 11.64
C GLN A 32 2.49 -6.99 11.38
N LYS A 33 2.66 -7.75 10.30
CA LYS A 33 3.94 -8.39 9.94
C LYS A 33 4.91 -7.45 9.25
N VAL A 34 4.44 -6.26 8.86
CA VAL A 34 5.25 -5.26 8.16
C VAL A 34 5.69 -4.18 9.14
N TYR A 35 7.00 -4.01 9.32
CA TYR A 35 7.59 -3.04 10.27
C TYR A 35 7.05 -1.62 10.09
N THR A 36 6.87 -1.17 8.84
CA THR A 36 6.42 0.20 8.52
C THR A 36 4.97 0.47 8.93
N THR A 37 4.08 -0.52 8.81
CA THR A 37 2.66 -0.37 9.20
C THR A 37 2.35 -0.99 10.55
N LYS A 38 3.33 -1.59 11.23
CA LYS A 38 3.17 -2.15 12.60
C LYS A 38 2.71 -1.10 13.62
N ARG A 39 3.00 0.17 13.35
CA ARG A 39 2.58 1.32 14.18
C ARG A 39 1.24 1.94 13.74
N MET A 40 0.57 1.37 12.74
CA MET A 40 -0.76 1.78 12.28
C MET A 40 -1.82 0.93 12.98
N THR A 41 -2.84 1.58 13.53
CA THR A 41 -3.93 0.93 14.23
C THR A 41 -5.09 0.73 13.26
N LYS A 42 -5.42 -0.54 12.96
CA LYS A 42 -6.47 -0.92 11.99
C LYS A 42 -6.30 -0.19 10.64
N PRO A 43 -5.22 -0.46 9.88
CA PRO A 43 -5.03 0.15 8.57
C PRO A 43 -6.08 -0.37 7.57
N ASP A 44 -6.81 0.54 6.95
CA ASP A 44 -7.79 0.26 5.89
C ASP A 44 -7.26 0.69 4.52
N LEU A 45 -7.61 -0.07 3.49
CA LEU A 45 -7.32 0.30 2.10
C LEU A 45 -8.31 1.36 1.63
N ILE A 46 -7.82 2.57 1.39
CA ILE A 46 -8.66 3.68 0.92
C ILE A 46 -8.58 3.90 -0.58
N TYR A 47 -7.50 3.43 -1.23
CA TYR A 47 -7.27 3.64 -2.65
C TYR A 47 -6.26 2.65 -3.21
N TYR A 48 -6.47 2.25 -4.47
CA TYR A 48 -5.47 1.52 -5.25
C TYR A 48 -5.58 1.84 -6.75
N GLU A 49 -4.45 1.78 -7.43
CA GLU A 49 -4.32 1.88 -8.89
C GLU A 49 -3.67 0.60 -9.42
N ALA A 50 -4.07 0.18 -10.62
CA ALA A 50 -3.50 -0.98 -11.29
C ALA A 50 -2.80 -0.57 -12.57
N TYR A 51 -1.61 -1.13 -12.79
CA TYR A 51 -0.75 -0.88 -13.94
C TYR A 51 -0.33 -2.18 -14.59
N SER A 52 -0.25 -2.17 -15.92
CA SER A 52 0.29 -3.29 -16.70
C SER A 52 1.81 -3.36 -16.62
N ASN A 53 2.48 -2.21 -16.45
CA ASN A 53 3.93 -2.08 -16.39
C ASN A 53 4.42 -1.71 -14.99
N GLU A 54 5.52 -2.33 -14.55
CA GLU A 54 6.14 -2.09 -13.24
C GLU A 54 6.67 -0.66 -13.11
N ASP A 55 7.31 -0.19 -14.19
CA ASP A 55 7.98 1.11 -14.18
C ASP A 55 6.97 2.25 -13.99
N SER A 56 5.82 2.17 -14.68
CA SER A 56 4.71 3.11 -14.51
C SER A 56 4.18 3.11 -13.07
N ALA A 57 4.03 1.93 -12.44
CA ALA A 57 3.62 1.82 -11.05
C ALA A 57 4.65 2.43 -10.08
N LYS A 58 5.94 2.19 -10.30
CA LYS A 58 7.03 2.75 -9.48
C LYS A 58 7.14 4.26 -9.62
N ILE A 59 7.04 4.80 -10.84
CA ILE A 59 7.01 6.25 -11.08
C ILE A 59 5.81 6.86 -10.37
N ARG A 60 4.65 6.21 -10.41
CA ARG A 60 3.46 6.67 -9.69
C ARG A 60 3.65 6.68 -8.17
N GLU A 61 4.16 5.59 -7.60
CA GLU A 61 4.43 5.49 -6.15
C GLU A 61 5.35 6.63 -5.69
N ARG A 62 6.42 6.90 -6.45
CA ARG A 62 7.35 8.02 -6.17
C ARG A 62 6.70 9.39 -6.26
N LYS A 63 5.71 9.58 -7.14
CA LYS A 63 4.98 10.86 -7.27
C LYS A 63 3.99 11.10 -6.13
N LEU A 64 3.51 10.02 -5.49
CA LEU A 64 2.51 10.10 -4.42
C LEU A 64 3.14 10.25 -3.02
N LYS A 65 4.43 9.96 -2.90
CA LYS A 65 5.19 9.92 -1.65
C LYS A 65 5.97 11.20 -1.42
#